data_AF-A0A177MNE8-F1
#
_entry.id   AF-A0A177MNE8-F1
#
_cell.length_a   1.000
_cell.length_b   1.000
_cell.length_c   1.000
_cell.angle_alpha   90.00
_cell.angle_beta   90.00
_cell.angle_gamma   90.00
#
_symmetry.space_group_name_H-M   'P 1'
#
loop_
_entity.id
_entity.type
_entity.pdbx_description
1 polymer ?
#
loop_
_entity_poly.entity_id
_entity_poly.type
_entity_poly.pdbx_seq_one_letter_code
_entity_poly.pdbx_strand_id
1 'polypeptide(L)'
;MKHIELLSPAGTIRNMRYAFAFGADAVYAGQPRYSLRVRNNDFMADNLAKGIAEAHQLGKKFFLAANVIPHNAKVKTFIKDIEPIIAMGPDALIMADPGLIMMTREQWPDMPIHLSVQANTVNYASVRFWKSMGVERVILSRELSLDEIAEIRQQCPDMELEVFVHGALCIAYSGRCLLSGYFNHRDPNQGTCTNSCRWKYDTKPAVENAEGDYLLADSAVISMNDLNQGLNTASCGGADRHPLADNIYFLEEEGRPGELLPVMEDENGTYIMNSKDLRAIEHVQRLVEIGIDSLKIEGRTKSHFYVARTAQTYRQAIDDALAGRPFQPELLGILDNLANRGYTDGFYQRHHTHEHQNYLSGYSKSHQQQFCGEITRYDTETGLADISVKNKFALGDKLELILPHGNRDITVENMVDKYGQPMQEASGGGYEVKIPLPDVDCQYGLLARYY
;
A
#
# COMPACT_ATOMS: atom_id res chain seq x y z
N MET A 1 14.56 -5.66 24.50
CA MET A 1 13.18 -6.00 24.12
C MET A 1 13.20 -6.47 22.67
N LYS A 2 12.37 -7.45 22.31
CA LYS A 2 12.18 -7.85 20.90
C LYS A 2 11.53 -6.65 20.20
N HIS A 3 12.23 -6.01 19.27
CA HIS A 3 11.69 -4.89 18.49
C HIS A 3 11.17 -5.44 17.16
N ILE A 4 10.00 -4.98 16.75
CA ILE A 4 9.34 -5.40 15.51
C ILE A 4 9.16 -4.14 14.67
N GLU A 5 9.87 -4.07 13.55
CA GLU A 5 9.86 -2.91 12.68
C GLU A 5 8.50 -2.80 11.97
N LEU A 6 7.87 -1.63 12.01
CA LEU A 6 6.74 -1.32 11.14
C LEU A 6 7.22 -0.55 9.92
N LEU A 7 7.20 -1.20 8.77
CA LEU A 7 7.55 -0.61 7.47
C LEU A 7 6.30 -0.10 6.76
N SER A 8 6.22 1.22 6.60
CA SER A 8 5.07 1.90 5.99
C SER A 8 5.39 2.40 4.57
N PRO A 9 4.43 2.45 3.63
CA PRO A 9 4.69 2.97 2.30
C PRO A 9 4.80 4.49 2.29
N ALA A 10 5.72 5.02 1.48
CA ALA A 10 5.83 6.45 1.19
C ALA A 10 5.83 6.69 -0.32
N GLY A 11 4.72 7.20 -0.85
CA GLY A 11 4.64 7.74 -2.21
C GLY A 11 5.06 9.21 -2.29
N THR A 12 4.89 9.96 -1.20
CA THR A 12 5.29 11.36 -1.10
C THR A 12 6.04 11.68 0.19
N ILE A 13 6.78 12.80 0.24
CA ILE A 13 7.32 13.33 1.50
C ILE A 13 6.21 13.50 2.53
N ARG A 14 5.03 13.94 2.09
CA ARG A 14 3.87 14.10 2.95
C ARG A 14 3.44 12.76 3.56
N ASN A 15 3.29 11.72 2.74
CA ASN A 15 2.97 10.36 3.23
C ASN A 15 4.03 9.86 4.23
N MET A 16 5.32 10.08 3.95
CA MET A 16 6.42 9.71 4.86
C MET A 16 6.27 10.36 6.24
N ARG A 17 6.03 11.67 6.28
CA ARG A 17 5.89 12.41 7.55
C ARG A 17 4.71 11.91 8.37
N TYR A 18 3.56 11.66 7.72
CA TYR A 18 2.40 11.05 8.38
C TYR A 18 2.70 9.63 8.86
N ALA A 19 3.41 8.81 8.07
CA ALA A 19 3.81 7.46 8.50
C ALA A 19 4.62 7.50 9.80
N PHE A 20 5.65 8.38 9.85
CA PHE A 20 6.50 8.51 11.03
C PHE A 20 5.75 9.08 12.23
N ALA A 21 4.93 10.11 12.04
CA ALA A 21 4.13 10.70 13.11
C ALA A 21 3.20 9.66 13.75
N PHE A 22 2.62 8.76 12.95
CA PHE A 22 1.69 7.74 13.41
C PHE A 22 2.34 6.38 13.74
N GLY A 23 3.67 6.34 13.90
CA GLY A 23 4.34 5.21 14.56
C GLY A 23 5.08 4.22 13.65
N ALA A 24 5.27 4.54 12.36
CA ALA A 24 6.18 3.76 11.51
C ALA A 24 7.64 3.87 11.99
N ASP A 25 8.40 2.78 11.89
CA ASP A 25 9.83 2.73 12.21
C ASP A 25 10.69 2.99 10.97
N ALA A 26 10.17 2.58 9.82
CA ALA A 26 10.80 2.75 8.52
C ALA A 26 9.74 3.10 7.47
N VAL A 27 10.19 3.75 6.40
CA VAL A 27 9.38 3.91 5.17
C VAL A 27 10.07 3.29 3.98
N TYR A 28 9.30 2.97 2.94
CA TYR A 28 9.85 2.65 1.64
C TYR A 28 9.22 3.46 0.50
N ALA A 29 10.06 3.96 -0.38
CA ALA A 29 9.69 4.66 -1.61
C ALA A 29 10.15 3.87 -2.85
N GLY A 30 9.55 4.15 -4.01
CA GLY A 30 9.98 3.56 -5.27
C GLY A 30 11.11 4.36 -5.92
N GLN A 31 12.16 3.70 -6.39
CA GLN A 31 13.12 4.35 -7.28
C GLN A 31 12.47 4.55 -8.66
N PRO A 32 12.40 5.77 -9.21
CA PRO A 32 11.96 5.99 -10.58
C PRO A 32 12.73 5.08 -11.54
N ARG A 33 12.07 4.58 -12.60
CA ARG A 33 12.60 3.62 -13.61
C ARG A 33 12.84 2.18 -13.13
N TYR A 34 13.12 1.95 -11.84
CA TYR A 34 13.49 0.64 -11.26
C TYR A 34 12.52 0.10 -10.19
N SER A 35 11.41 0.80 -9.92
CA SER A 35 10.32 0.33 -9.06
C SER A 35 9.13 -0.19 -9.88
N LEU A 36 8.48 -1.24 -9.39
CA LEU A 36 7.25 -1.78 -9.98
C LEU A 36 6.02 -0.88 -9.81
N ARG A 37 6.06 0.12 -8.93
CA ARG A 37 4.98 1.10 -8.76
C ARG A 37 5.59 2.48 -8.85
N VAL A 38 5.25 3.21 -9.92
CA VAL A 38 5.81 4.55 -10.22
C VAL A 38 4.75 5.64 -10.23
N ARG A 39 3.46 5.30 -10.20
CA ARG A 39 2.36 6.26 -10.11
C ARG A 39 2.38 6.96 -8.74
N ASN A 40 2.07 8.25 -8.71
CA ASN A 40 1.97 9.09 -7.50
C ASN A 40 3.22 9.06 -6.60
N ASN A 41 4.41 9.06 -7.22
CA ASN A 41 5.69 9.10 -6.52
C ASN A 41 6.35 10.48 -6.66
N ASP A 42 6.51 11.21 -5.56
CA ASP A 42 7.20 12.52 -5.55
C ASP A 42 8.69 12.44 -5.19
N PHE A 43 9.21 11.24 -4.87
CA PHE A 43 10.60 11.01 -4.51
C PHE A 43 11.51 10.97 -5.75
N MET A 44 11.62 12.13 -6.40
CA MET A 44 12.70 12.45 -7.34
C MET A 44 13.95 12.91 -6.55
N ALA A 45 15.07 13.17 -7.24
CA ALA A 45 16.39 13.40 -6.60
C ALA A 45 16.36 14.32 -5.36
N ASP A 46 15.78 15.53 -5.47
CA ASP A 46 15.75 16.50 -4.37
C ASP A 46 14.88 16.04 -3.19
N ASN A 47 13.67 15.56 -3.49
CA ASN A 47 12.75 15.07 -2.47
C ASN A 47 13.23 13.78 -1.81
N LEU A 48 13.95 12.93 -2.56
CA LEU A 48 14.55 11.70 -2.05
C LEU A 48 15.67 12.02 -1.07
N ALA A 49 16.61 12.90 -1.43
CA ALA A 49 17.68 13.32 -0.53
C ALA A 49 17.12 13.97 0.74
N LYS A 50 16.10 14.83 0.59
CA LYS A 50 15.39 15.44 1.72
C LYS A 50 14.68 14.40 2.59
N GLY A 51 14.00 13.44 1.97
CA GLY A 51 13.27 12.38 2.66
C GLY A 51 14.18 11.49 3.51
N ILE A 52 15.31 11.06 2.94
CA ILE A 52 16.34 10.27 3.65
C ILE A 52 16.89 11.08 4.82
N ALA A 53 17.28 12.33 4.61
CA ALA A 53 17.82 13.18 5.67
C ALA A 53 16.80 13.43 6.80
N GLU A 54 15.53 13.68 6.48
CA GLU A 54 14.45 13.84 7.49
C GLU A 54 14.22 12.54 8.27
N ALA A 55 14.24 11.37 7.61
CA ALA A 55 14.12 10.08 8.29
C ALA A 55 15.26 9.88 9.30
N HIS A 56 16.51 10.12 8.88
CA HIS A 56 17.69 9.98 9.75
C HIS A 56 17.67 10.95 10.93
N GLN A 57 17.22 12.20 10.73
CA GLN A 57 17.06 13.17 11.81
C GLN A 57 16.04 12.72 12.88
N LEU A 58 15.03 11.95 12.47
CA LEU A 58 14.04 11.35 13.35
C LEU A 58 14.50 10.01 13.96
N GLY A 59 15.71 9.53 13.62
CA GLY A 59 16.19 8.20 14.00
C GLY A 59 15.40 7.06 13.34
N LYS A 60 14.79 7.32 12.19
CA LYS A 60 13.97 6.40 11.40
C LYS A 60 14.71 5.98 10.13
N LYS A 61 14.29 4.88 9.51
CA LYS A 61 14.93 4.33 8.31
C LYS A 61 14.17 4.67 7.04
N PHE A 62 14.90 4.79 5.93
CA PHE A 62 14.38 5.01 4.59
C PHE A 62 14.91 3.94 3.63
N PHE A 63 14.02 3.07 3.14
CA PHE A 63 14.35 2.04 2.16
C PHE A 63 13.90 2.44 0.75
N LEU A 64 14.64 1.97 -0.25
CA LEU A 64 14.32 2.28 -1.64
C LEU A 64 14.07 1.02 -2.46
N ALA A 65 12.92 0.95 -3.11
CA ALA A 65 12.58 -0.17 -3.99
C ALA A 65 13.18 0.00 -5.39
N ALA A 66 14.12 -0.90 -5.72
CA ALA A 66 14.68 -1.15 -7.05
C ALA A 66 14.38 -2.60 -7.47
N ASN A 67 13.08 -2.94 -7.46
CA ASN A 67 12.58 -4.33 -7.46
C ASN A 67 11.99 -4.80 -8.78
N VAL A 68 12.32 -4.13 -9.89
CA VAL A 68 11.99 -4.62 -11.24
C VAL A 68 12.82 -5.86 -11.60
N ILE A 69 12.30 -6.68 -12.51
CA ILE A 69 13.06 -7.69 -13.26
C ILE A 69 13.33 -7.11 -14.64
N PRO A 70 14.50 -6.46 -14.86
CA PRO A 70 14.75 -5.67 -16.06
C PRO A 70 15.09 -6.52 -17.29
N HIS A 71 14.78 -5.99 -18.47
CA HIS A 71 15.42 -6.44 -19.72
C HIS A 71 16.79 -5.77 -19.91
N ASN A 72 17.63 -6.36 -20.78
CA ASN A 72 19.03 -5.98 -21.00
C ASN A 72 19.31 -4.47 -21.16
N ALA A 73 18.38 -3.70 -21.73
CA ALA A 73 18.55 -2.25 -21.89
C ALA A 73 18.69 -1.52 -20.54
N LYS A 74 17.89 -1.90 -19.53
CA LYS A 74 17.96 -1.33 -18.17
C LYS A 74 19.20 -1.82 -17.42
N VAL A 75 19.64 -3.06 -17.66
CA VAL A 75 20.88 -3.61 -17.06
C VAL A 75 22.10 -2.75 -17.44
N LYS A 76 22.21 -2.34 -18.71
CA LYS A 76 23.33 -1.51 -19.21
C LYS A 76 23.48 -0.17 -18.51
N THR A 77 22.39 0.42 -18.02
CA THR A 77 22.38 1.75 -17.39
C THR A 77 22.30 1.69 -15.87
N PHE A 78 22.07 0.50 -15.28
CA PHE A 78 21.72 0.34 -13.88
C PHE A 78 22.73 0.96 -12.91
N ILE A 79 24.02 0.62 -13.03
CA ILE A 79 25.07 1.13 -12.12
C ILE A 79 25.12 2.66 -12.15
N LYS A 80 25.11 3.25 -13.35
CA LYS A 80 25.12 4.71 -13.52
C LYS A 80 23.90 5.37 -12.89
N ASP A 81 22.73 4.76 -13.03
CA ASP A 81 21.48 5.34 -12.55
C ASP A 81 21.31 5.20 -11.03
N ILE A 82 21.85 4.15 -10.42
CA ILE A 82 21.72 3.89 -8.97
C ILE A 82 22.83 4.55 -8.16
N GLU A 83 24.01 4.80 -8.74
CA GLU A 83 25.15 5.46 -8.08
C GLU A 83 24.80 6.76 -7.32
N PRO A 84 24.11 7.76 -7.91
CA PRO A 84 23.77 8.98 -7.16
C PRO A 84 22.81 8.70 -6.01
N ILE A 85 22.05 7.61 -6.07
CA ILE A 85 21.09 7.22 -5.05
C ILE A 85 21.78 6.54 -3.88
N ILE A 86 22.74 5.66 -4.16
CA ILE A 86 23.61 5.09 -3.12
C ILE A 86 24.34 6.21 -2.37
N ALA A 87 24.82 7.23 -3.08
CA ALA A 87 25.49 8.39 -2.48
C ALA A 87 24.59 9.21 -1.55
N MET A 88 23.26 9.14 -1.69
CA MET A 88 22.30 9.78 -0.76
C MET A 88 22.17 9.00 0.56
N GLY A 89 22.65 7.76 0.63
CA GLY A 89 22.69 6.94 1.83
C GLY A 89 21.33 6.37 2.28
N PRO A 90 20.52 5.72 1.42
CA PRO A 90 19.36 4.97 1.89
C PRO A 90 19.80 3.82 2.81
N ASP A 91 18.95 3.44 3.76
CA ASP A 91 19.28 2.39 4.74
C ASP A 91 19.30 0.98 4.14
N ALA A 92 18.57 0.76 3.03
CA ALA A 92 18.61 -0.48 2.26
C ALA A 92 17.99 -0.30 0.86
N LEU A 93 18.41 -1.15 -0.08
CA LEU A 93 17.73 -1.35 -1.35
C LEU A 93 16.82 -2.58 -1.31
N ILE A 94 15.56 -2.43 -1.71
CA ILE A 94 14.62 -3.56 -1.89
C ILE A 94 14.73 -4.02 -3.35
N MET A 95 15.35 -5.17 -3.60
CA MET A 95 15.70 -5.67 -4.94
C MET A 95 15.14 -7.06 -5.22
N ALA A 96 14.96 -7.42 -6.48
CA ALA A 96 14.38 -8.72 -6.87
C ALA A 96 15.26 -9.52 -7.84
N ASP A 97 15.89 -8.84 -8.79
CA ASP A 97 16.66 -9.47 -9.85
C ASP A 97 18.04 -9.94 -9.35
N PRO A 98 18.40 -11.23 -9.49
CA PRO A 98 19.69 -11.74 -9.03
C PRO A 98 20.89 -11.05 -9.71
N GLY A 99 20.76 -10.67 -10.98
CA GLY A 99 21.83 -10.02 -11.74
C GLY A 99 22.10 -8.61 -11.23
N LEU A 100 21.04 -7.81 -11.02
CA LEU A 100 21.18 -6.49 -10.42
C LEU A 100 21.70 -6.57 -8.98
N ILE A 101 21.25 -7.53 -8.18
CA ILE A 101 21.76 -7.75 -6.81
C ILE A 101 23.27 -8.01 -6.84
N MET A 102 23.72 -8.92 -7.70
CA MET A 102 25.15 -9.21 -7.87
C MET A 102 25.93 -7.94 -8.24
N MET A 103 25.49 -7.20 -9.25
CA MET A 103 26.13 -5.96 -9.70
C MET A 103 26.20 -4.89 -8.60
N THR A 104 25.13 -4.70 -7.83
CA THR A 104 25.12 -3.77 -6.69
C THR A 104 26.12 -4.20 -5.63
N ARG A 105 26.18 -5.49 -5.27
CA ARG A 105 27.10 -5.98 -4.23
C ARG A 105 28.56 -5.91 -4.64
N GLU A 106 28.86 -6.14 -5.92
CA GLU A 106 30.22 -5.99 -6.46
C GLU A 106 30.71 -4.54 -6.36
N GLN A 107 29.82 -3.57 -6.62
CA GLN A 107 30.17 -2.14 -6.63
C GLN A 107 30.08 -1.49 -5.24
N TRP A 108 29.11 -1.89 -4.42
CA TRP A 108 28.81 -1.35 -3.08
C TRP A 108 28.53 -2.50 -2.10
N PRO A 109 29.57 -3.20 -1.60
CA PRO A 109 29.41 -4.39 -0.76
C PRO A 109 28.74 -4.10 0.59
N ASP A 110 28.83 -2.85 1.06
CA ASP A 110 28.27 -2.41 2.35
C ASP A 110 26.83 -1.90 2.24
N MET A 111 26.24 -1.81 1.03
CA MET A 111 24.85 -1.38 0.85
C MET A 111 23.91 -2.55 1.22
N PRO A 112 23.05 -2.41 2.25
CA PRO A 112 22.13 -3.48 2.64
C PRO A 112 21.11 -3.77 1.53
N ILE A 113 20.86 -5.05 1.29
CA ILE A 113 19.89 -5.51 0.30
C ILE A 113 18.80 -6.31 1.00
N HIS A 114 17.56 -5.86 0.82
CA HIS A 114 16.35 -6.57 1.20
C HIS A 114 15.75 -7.23 -0.04
N LEU A 115 15.50 -8.53 -0.01
CA LEU A 115 14.92 -9.25 -1.12
C LEU A 115 13.42 -8.98 -1.22
N SER A 116 13.00 -8.39 -2.33
CA SER A 116 11.62 -8.13 -2.70
C SER A 116 10.82 -9.43 -2.83
N VAL A 117 9.54 -9.35 -2.45
CA VAL A 117 8.54 -10.41 -2.67
C VAL A 117 8.45 -10.86 -4.14
N GLN A 118 8.89 -10.03 -5.08
CA GLN A 118 9.03 -10.39 -6.50
C GLN A 118 9.93 -11.60 -6.76
N ALA A 119 10.94 -11.83 -5.93
CA ALA A 119 11.77 -13.03 -6.03
C ALA A 119 11.01 -14.31 -5.63
N ASN A 120 9.80 -14.18 -5.10
CA ASN A 120 8.87 -15.26 -4.79
C ASN A 120 9.50 -16.32 -3.86
N THR A 121 10.03 -15.86 -2.73
CA THR A 121 10.65 -16.76 -1.75
C THR A 121 9.58 -17.40 -0.87
N VAL A 122 9.34 -18.69 -1.10
CA VAL A 122 8.27 -19.50 -0.46
C VAL A 122 8.79 -20.65 0.42
N ASN A 123 10.11 -20.81 0.58
CA ASN A 123 10.65 -21.91 1.37
C ASN A 123 12.01 -21.56 1.99
N TYR A 124 12.41 -22.30 3.03
CA TYR A 124 13.64 -22.03 3.78
C TYR A 124 14.92 -22.24 2.94
N ALA A 125 14.91 -23.14 1.95
CA ALA A 125 16.08 -23.40 1.11
C ALA A 125 16.40 -22.19 0.24
N SER A 126 15.38 -21.57 -0.36
CA SER A 126 15.50 -20.30 -1.08
C SER A 126 15.97 -19.18 -0.16
N VAL A 127 15.48 -19.11 1.08
CA VAL A 127 15.98 -18.13 2.07
C VAL A 127 17.47 -18.32 2.34
N ARG A 128 17.94 -19.57 2.54
CA ARG A 128 19.37 -19.86 2.75
C ARG A 128 20.22 -19.53 1.52
N PHE A 129 19.70 -19.77 0.33
CA PHE A 129 20.36 -19.36 -0.92
C PHE A 129 20.54 -17.84 -0.97
N TRP A 130 19.49 -17.07 -0.70
CA TRP A 130 19.60 -15.61 -0.71
C TRP A 130 20.52 -15.09 0.40
N LYS A 131 20.51 -15.74 1.57
CA LYS A 131 21.49 -15.48 2.64
C LYS A 131 22.92 -15.66 2.15
N SER A 132 23.22 -16.75 1.45
CA SER A 132 24.58 -17.01 0.95
C SER A 132 25.01 -16.05 -0.16
N MET A 133 24.05 -15.43 -0.85
CA MET A 133 24.29 -14.32 -1.78
C MET A 133 24.46 -12.96 -1.07
N GLY A 134 24.36 -12.92 0.27
CA GLY A 134 24.59 -11.73 1.09
C GLY A 134 23.39 -10.79 1.23
N VAL A 135 22.18 -11.28 0.95
CA VAL A 135 20.95 -10.56 1.31
C VAL A 135 20.79 -10.54 2.84
N GLU A 136 20.42 -9.39 3.40
CA GLU A 136 20.29 -9.21 4.86
C GLU A 136 18.87 -9.49 5.36
N ARG A 137 17.85 -9.23 4.51
CA ARG A 137 16.44 -9.45 4.83
C ARG A 137 15.69 -10.06 3.66
N VAL A 138 14.81 -11.01 3.94
CA VAL A 138 13.90 -11.58 2.93
C VAL A 138 12.47 -11.19 3.20
N ILE A 139 11.85 -10.51 2.24
CA ILE A 139 10.41 -10.24 2.22
C ILE A 139 9.72 -11.49 1.67
N LEU A 140 9.08 -12.24 2.55
CA LEU A 140 8.47 -13.53 2.23
C LEU A 140 7.24 -13.37 1.32
N SER A 141 6.96 -14.42 0.53
CA SER A 141 5.77 -14.45 -0.32
C SER A 141 4.49 -14.34 0.50
N ARG A 142 3.52 -13.60 -0.03
CA ARG A 142 2.17 -13.41 0.55
C ARG A 142 1.29 -14.67 0.45
N GLU A 143 1.82 -15.72 -0.14
CA GLU A 143 1.17 -17.01 -0.37
C GLU A 143 1.43 -18.02 0.76
N LEU A 144 2.31 -17.67 1.70
CA LEU A 144 2.67 -18.53 2.81
C LEU A 144 1.65 -18.43 3.94
N SER A 145 1.35 -19.57 4.54
CA SER A 145 0.61 -19.66 5.80
C SER A 145 1.48 -19.31 7.00
N LEU A 146 0.86 -19.02 8.14
CA LEU A 146 1.58 -18.74 9.39
C LEU A 146 2.49 -19.90 9.81
N ASP A 147 2.07 -21.14 9.58
CA ASP A 147 2.86 -22.33 9.94
C ASP A 147 4.08 -22.50 9.03
N GLU A 148 3.95 -22.25 7.72
CA GLU A 148 5.08 -22.27 6.80
C GLU A 148 6.07 -21.15 7.12
N ILE A 149 5.57 -19.97 7.48
CA ILE A 149 6.41 -18.85 7.93
C ILE A 149 7.15 -19.23 9.21
N ALA A 150 6.48 -19.90 10.16
CA ALA A 150 7.11 -20.40 11.38
C ALA A 150 8.21 -21.42 11.09
N GLU A 151 7.97 -22.35 10.15
CA GLU A 151 8.99 -23.32 9.72
C GLU A 151 10.20 -22.60 9.10
N ILE A 152 9.98 -21.66 8.19
CA ILE A 152 11.05 -20.88 7.55
C ILE A 152 11.87 -20.15 8.61
N ARG A 153 11.21 -19.50 9.58
CA ARG A 153 11.86 -18.81 10.69
C ARG A 153 12.72 -19.75 11.52
N GLN A 154 12.22 -20.94 11.87
CA GLN A 154 12.96 -21.96 12.62
C GLN A 154 14.18 -22.49 11.85
N GLN A 155 14.02 -22.70 10.54
CA GLN A 155 15.09 -23.21 9.68
C GLN A 155 16.16 -22.17 9.34
N CYS A 156 15.85 -20.88 9.50
CA CYS A 156 16.74 -19.78 9.14
C CYS A 156 16.84 -18.73 10.26
N PRO A 157 17.24 -19.07 11.51
CA PRO A 157 17.09 -18.21 12.69
C PRO A 157 17.89 -16.90 12.67
N ASP A 158 18.97 -16.81 11.89
CA ASP A 158 19.81 -15.59 11.76
C ASP A 158 19.63 -14.91 10.40
N MET A 159 18.45 -15.00 9.79
CA MET A 159 18.05 -14.17 8.63
C MET A 159 16.94 -13.21 9.05
N GLU A 160 16.95 -11.94 8.65
CA GLU A 160 15.77 -11.10 8.89
C GLU A 160 14.63 -11.51 7.95
N LEU A 161 13.42 -11.67 8.51
CA LEU A 161 12.21 -11.99 7.76
C LEU A 161 11.22 -10.84 7.86
N GLU A 162 10.67 -10.45 6.71
CA GLU A 162 9.63 -9.44 6.58
C GLU A 162 8.39 -10.03 5.92
N VAL A 163 7.21 -9.66 6.41
CA VAL A 163 5.93 -10.13 5.86
C VAL A 163 4.97 -8.97 5.65
N PHE A 164 4.12 -9.05 4.63
CA PHE A 164 3.06 -8.06 4.42
C PHE A 164 1.90 -8.33 5.36
N VAL A 165 1.37 -7.28 6.00
CA VAL A 165 0.21 -7.39 6.89
C VAL A 165 -1.01 -6.62 6.37
N HIS A 166 -0.83 -5.72 5.41
CA HIS A 166 -1.92 -4.90 4.89
C HIS A 166 -1.72 -4.47 3.42
N GLY A 167 -2.83 -4.22 2.71
CA GLY A 167 -2.83 -3.62 1.37
C GLY A 167 -3.06 -4.62 0.21
N ALA A 168 -3.03 -4.13 -1.03
CA ALA A 168 -3.55 -4.87 -2.19
C ALA A 168 -2.85 -6.22 -2.47
N LEU A 169 -3.64 -7.30 -2.64
CA LEU A 169 -3.14 -8.65 -2.94
C LEU A 169 -3.14 -8.95 -4.44
N CYS A 170 -1.96 -9.17 -5.03
CA CYS A 170 -1.89 -9.59 -6.43
C CYS A 170 -2.07 -11.12 -6.52
N ILE A 171 -3.00 -11.60 -7.36
CA ILE A 171 -3.44 -13.01 -7.41
C ILE A 171 -2.61 -13.89 -8.36
N ALA A 172 -1.72 -13.33 -9.19
CA ALA A 172 -0.75 -14.12 -9.94
C ALA A 172 0.48 -14.43 -9.08
N TYR A 173 0.94 -15.68 -9.07
CA TYR A 173 2.15 -16.17 -8.37
C TYR A 173 3.30 -15.20 -8.60
N SER A 174 3.49 -14.28 -7.65
CA SER A 174 4.26 -13.04 -7.74
C SER A 174 4.92 -12.74 -9.12
N GLY A 175 4.11 -12.36 -10.13
CA GLY A 175 4.60 -11.95 -11.45
C GLY A 175 4.81 -13.05 -12.52
N ARG A 176 4.43 -14.31 -12.27
CA ARG A 176 4.46 -15.44 -13.22
C ARG A 176 3.04 -15.90 -13.57
N CYS A 177 2.52 -15.39 -14.69
CA CYS A 177 1.12 -15.53 -15.11
C CYS A 177 0.64 -16.99 -15.28
N LEU A 178 -0.50 -17.29 -14.65
CA LEU A 178 -1.12 -18.62 -14.57
C LEU A 178 -2.41 -18.79 -15.36
N LEU A 179 -2.88 -17.72 -16.03
CA LEU A 179 -4.19 -17.68 -16.68
C LEU A 179 -4.45 -18.95 -17.49
N SER A 180 -3.44 -19.45 -18.16
CA SER A 180 -3.62 -20.52 -19.11
C SER A 180 -3.48 -21.93 -18.54
N GLY A 181 -2.91 -22.07 -17.33
CA GLY A 181 -3.12 -23.25 -16.49
C GLY A 181 -4.55 -23.29 -15.99
N TYR A 182 -5.05 -22.12 -15.57
CA TYR A 182 -6.35 -21.96 -14.94
C TYR A 182 -7.53 -22.32 -15.85
N PHE A 183 -7.45 -21.93 -17.11
CA PHE A 183 -8.62 -21.98 -17.99
C PHE A 183 -8.70 -23.24 -18.86
N ASN A 184 -7.62 -24.01 -18.99
CA ASN A 184 -7.58 -25.17 -19.90
C ASN A 184 -6.66 -26.30 -19.38
N HIS A 185 -6.42 -26.36 -18.06
CA HIS A 185 -5.70 -27.44 -17.36
C HIS A 185 -4.30 -27.73 -17.88
N ARG A 186 -3.54 -26.66 -18.12
CA ARG A 186 -2.26 -26.74 -18.80
C ARG A 186 -1.27 -25.73 -18.21
N ASP A 187 -0.49 -26.21 -17.26
CA ASP A 187 0.52 -25.47 -16.50
C ASP A 187 1.43 -24.54 -17.36
N PRO A 188 1.32 -23.21 -17.19
CA PRO A 188 2.13 -22.20 -17.87
C PRO A 188 3.53 -22.05 -17.31
N ASN A 189 3.78 -22.53 -16.09
CA ASN A 189 5.10 -22.60 -15.47
C ASN A 189 5.80 -23.94 -15.78
N GLN A 190 5.15 -24.86 -16.51
CA GLN A 190 5.70 -26.14 -17.00
C GLN A 190 5.53 -26.32 -18.53
N GLY A 191 5.29 -25.25 -19.29
CA GLY A 191 5.35 -25.25 -20.76
C GLY A 191 4.07 -25.67 -21.51
N THR A 192 2.90 -25.64 -20.87
CA THR A 192 1.65 -26.13 -21.48
C THR A 192 0.60 -25.06 -21.76
N CYS A 193 0.88 -23.78 -21.52
CA CYS A 193 -0.02 -22.62 -21.66
C CYS A 193 -1.06 -22.61 -22.83
N THR A 194 -2.26 -22.08 -22.55
CA THR A 194 -3.49 -22.08 -23.40
C THR A 194 -4.16 -20.71 -23.70
N ASN A 195 -3.50 -19.58 -23.41
CA ASN A 195 -3.91 -18.22 -23.85
C ASN A 195 -5.28 -17.67 -23.42
N SER A 196 -5.72 -17.98 -22.23
CA SER A 196 -7.03 -17.63 -21.68
C SER A 196 -7.19 -16.22 -21.11
N CYS A 197 -6.11 -15.45 -21.06
CA CYS A 197 -6.18 -13.99 -21.07
C CYS A 197 -6.92 -13.42 -22.31
N ARG A 198 -7.22 -14.22 -23.34
CA ARG A 198 -7.86 -13.81 -24.61
C ARG A 198 -9.35 -14.17 -24.72
N TRP A 199 -9.99 -14.54 -23.62
CA TRP A 199 -11.44 -14.82 -23.60
C TRP A 199 -12.25 -13.52 -23.68
N LYS A 200 -13.58 -13.61 -23.87
CA LYS A 200 -14.41 -12.40 -23.98
C LYS A 200 -14.63 -11.80 -22.59
N TYR A 201 -14.23 -10.55 -22.44
CA TYR A 201 -14.39 -9.76 -21.22
C TYR A 201 -15.00 -8.40 -21.58
N ASP A 202 -15.90 -7.88 -20.75
CA ASP A 202 -16.48 -6.55 -20.92
C ASP A 202 -15.79 -5.52 -20.01
N THR A 203 -15.49 -4.33 -20.54
CA THR A 203 -14.81 -3.24 -19.81
C THR A 203 -15.74 -2.07 -19.51
N LYS A 204 -15.76 -1.63 -18.24
CA LYS A 204 -16.54 -0.48 -17.77
C LYS A 204 -15.62 0.67 -17.30
N PRO A 205 -15.92 1.94 -17.64
CA PRO A 205 -15.14 3.11 -17.23
C PRO A 205 -15.28 3.44 -15.74
N ALA A 206 -14.27 4.11 -15.16
CA ALA A 206 -14.22 4.51 -13.75
C ALA A 206 -14.01 6.04 -13.53
N VAL A 207 -14.41 6.56 -12.37
CA VAL A 207 -14.20 7.95 -11.90
C VAL A 207 -13.55 7.94 -10.52
N GLU A 208 -12.53 8.78 -10.30
CA GLU A 208 -11.84 8.91 -9.01
C GLU A 208 -12.60 9.87 -8.07
N ASN A 209 -12.82 9.49 -6.81
CA ASN A 209 -13.40 10.34 -5.76
C ASN A 209 -12.32 11.07 -4.94
N ALA A 210 -12.75 11.90 -3.97
CA ALA A 210 -11.85 12.71 -3.15
C ALA A 210 -10.95 11.89 -2.20
N GLU A 211 -11.33 10.63 -1.95
CA GLU A 211 -10.61 9.64 -1.17
C GLU A 211 -9.54 8.88 -1.99
N GLY A 212 -9.53 9.06 -3.31
CA GLY A 212 -8.66 8.35 -4.26
C GLY A 212 -9.18 6.97 -4.67
N ASP A 213 -10.48 6.71 -4.47
CA ASP A 213 -11.17 5.50 -4.92
C ASP A 213 -11.73 5.66 -6.33
N TYR A 214 -11.74 4.56 -7.07
CA TYR A 214 -12.33 4.49 -8.41
C TYR A 214 -13.74 3.89 -8.31
N LEU A 215 -14.75 4.64 -8.77
CA LEU A 215 -16.16 4.25 -8.84
C LEU A 215 -16.57 4.00 -10.30
N LEU A 216 -17.62 3.22 -10.56
CA LEU A 216 -18.18 3.08 -11.92
C LEU A 216 -18.66 4.45 -12.45
N ALA A 217 -18.31 4.78 -13.70
CA ALA A 217 -18.94 5.87 -14.42
C ALA A 217 -20.28 5.42 -15.03
N ASP A 218 -21.28 6.31 -15.13
CA ASP A 218 -22.60 6.06 -15.77
C ASP A 218 -22.54 5.92 -17.31
N SER A 219 -21.39 5.54 -17.87
CA SER A 219 -21.16 5.46 -19.33
C SER A 219 -21.17 4.02 -19.87
N ALA A 220 -21.52 3.91 -21.15
CA ALA A 220 -21.68 2.65 -21.86
C ALA A 220 -20.39 1.80 -21.87
N VAL A 221 -20.59 0.47 -21.87
CA VAL A 221 -19.54 -0.54 -22.01
C VAL A 221 -18.67 -0.21 -23.22
N ILE A 222 -17.36 -0.08 -23.00
CA ILE A 222 -16.41 0.10 -24.10
C ILE A 222 -16.07 -1.29 -24.62
N SER A 223 -16.32 -1.55 -25.90
CA SER A 223 -15.97 -2.83 -26.52
C SER A 223 -14.47 -2.86 -26.83
N MET A 224 -13.85 -4.04 -26.77
CA MET A 224 -12.48 -4.24 -27.29
C MET A 224 -12.32 -3.82 -28.76
N ASN A 225 -13.40 -3.81 -29.54
CA ASN A 225 -13.37 -3.30 -30.91
C ASN A 225 -13.21 -1.78 -30.99
N ASP A 226 -13.71 -1.04 -29.99
CA ASP A 226 -13.58 0.42 -29.91
C ASP A 226 -12.17 0.81 -29.44
N LEU A 227 -11.59 0.01 -28.53
CA LEU A 227 -10.20 0.17 -28.06
C LEU A 227 -9.15 -0.16 -29.15
N ASN A 228 -9.49 -1.03 -30.10
CA ASN A 228 -8.60 -1.45 -31.18
C ASN A 228 -8.58 -0.51 -32.40
N GLN A 229 -9.48 0.49 -32.48
CA GLN A 229 -9.41 1.51 -33.52
C GLN A 229 -8.24 2.46 -33.28
N GLY A 230 -7.09 2.18 -33.91
CA GLY A 230 -5.91 3.05 -33.91
C GLY A 230 -4.67 2.47 -33.23
N LEU A 231 -4.70 1.23 -32.73
CA LEU A 231 -3.54 0.59 -32.11
C LEU A 231 -2.53 0.09 -33.15
N ASN A 232 -1.40 0.81 -33.30
CA ASN A 232 -0.18 0.25 -33.87
C ASN A 232 0.45 -0.69 -32.84
N THR A 233 0.40 -2.00 -33.10
CA THR A 233 0.90 -3.04 -32.20
C THR A 233 2.43 -3.12 -32.25
N ALA A 234 3.11 -2.24 -31.52
CA ALA A 234 4.55 -2.39 -31.25
C ALA A 234 4.77 -3.11 -29.92
N SER A 235 5.03 -4.41 -29.99
CA SER A 235 5.73 -5.12 -28.91
C SER A 235 7.18 -4.66 -28.94
N CYS A 236 7.66 -4.10 -27.82
CA CYS A 236 9.03 -3.59 -27.61
C CYS A 236 9.36 -2.23 -28.26
N GLY A 237 8.93 -1.14 -27.61
CA GLY A 237 9.61 0.16 -27.63
C GLY A 237 9.45 1.02 -28.89
N GLY A 238 8.70 2.12 -28.77
CA GLY A 238 8.71 3.21 -29.76
C GLY A 238 7.34 3.68 -30.27
N ALA A 239 6.23 3.12 -29.79
CA ALA A 239 4.90 3.65 -30.09
C ALA A 239 4.44 4.66 -29.02
N ASP A 240 3.82 5.75 -29.45
CA ASP A 240 3.16 6.70 -28.55
C ASP A 240 2.02 6.00 -27.81
N ARG A 241 2.06 6.08 -26.49
CA ARG A 241 1.09 5.45 -25.59
C ARG A 241 -0.31 6.02 -25.88
N HIS A 242 -1.30 5.14 -26.07
CA HIS A 242 -2.67 5.57 -26.32
C HIS A 242 -3.26 6.26 -25.07
N PRO A 243 -3.86 7.46 -25.16
CA PRO A 243 -4.37 8.20 -23.99
C PRO A 243 -5.37 7.42 -23.12
N LEU A 244 -6.12 6.49 -23.72
CA LEU A 244 -7.05 5.63 -22.99
C LEU A 244 -6.36 4.60 -22.07
N ALA A 245 -5.10 4.23 -22.31
CA ALA A 245 -4.36 3.28 -21.47
C ALA A 245 -3.95 3.88 -20.11
N ASP A 246 -4.15 5.19 -19.89
CA ASP A 246 -3.91 5.84 -18.61
C ASP A 246 -5.12 5.76 -17.68
N ASN A 247 -6.30 5.47 -18.24
CA ASN A 247 -7.54 5.31 -17.47
C ASN A 247 -7.57 3.97 -16.71
N ILE A 248 -8.41 3.94 -15.68
CA ILE A 248 -8.69 2.73 -14.92
C ILE A 248 -10.02 2.18 -15.41
N TYR A 249 -10.03 0.87 -15.68
CA TYR A 249 -11.20 0.14 -16.14
C TYR A 249 -11.58 -0.91 -15.11
N PHE A 250 -12.84 -1.30 -15.10
CA PHE A 250 -13.30 -2.48 -14.38
C PHE A 250 -13.65 -3.59 -15.36
N LEU A 251 -13.23 -4.81 -15.03
CA LEU A 251 -13.72 -6.03 -15.62
C LEU A 251 -14.87 -6.55 -14.76
N GLU A 252 -15.93 -6.98 -15.42
CA GLU A 252 -17.01 -7.73 -14.80
C GLU A 252 -17.08 -9.10 -15.47
N GLU A 253 -17.12 -10.16 -14.67
CA GLU A 253 -17.30 -11.53 -15.16
C GLU A 253 -18.79 -11.82 -15.30
N GLU A 254 -19.22 -12.42 -16.40
CA GLU A 254 -20.63 -12.77 -16.67
C GLU A 254 -21.26 -13.61 -15.54
N GLY A 255 -20.45 -14.46 -14.88
CA GLY A 255 -20.86 -15.28 -13.74
C GLY A 255 -20.89 -14.57 -12.38
N ARG A 256 -20.44 -13.31 -12.29
CA ARG A 256 -20.37 -12.54 -11.03
C ARG A 256 -20.82 -11.08 -11.20
N PRO A 257 -22.11 -10.83 -11.49
CA PRO A 257 -22.62 -9.48 -11.68
C PRO A 257 -22.41 -8.61 -10.43
N GLY A 258 -21.80 -7.44 -10.58
CA GLY A 258 -21.49 -6.50 -9.51
C GLY A 258 -20.12 -6.67 -8.83
N GLU A 259 -19.37 -7.75 -9.10
CA GLU A 259 -18.00 -7.93 -8.61
C GLU A 259 -16.98 -7.38 -9.62
N LEU A 260 -16.65 -6.10 -9.47
CA LEU A 260 -15.81 -5.38 -10.42
C LEU A 260 -14.31 -5.55 -10.12
N LEU A 261 -13.55 -6.01 -11.11
CA LEU A 261 -12.11 -6.24 -11.01
C LEU A 261 -11.36 -5.14 -11.76
N PRO A 262 -10.61 -4.27 -11.08
CA PRO A 262 -9.91 -3.19 -11.74
C PRO A 262 -8.78 -3.71 -12.62
N VAL A 263 -8.63 -3.05 -13.78
CA VAL A 263 -7.54 -3.18 -14.72
C VAL A 263 -6.78 -1.86 -14.73
N MET A 264 -5.50 -1.96 -14.42
CA MET A 264 -4.59 -0.81 -14.39
C MET A 264 -3.35 -1.17 -15.17
N GLU A 265 -2.84 -0.25 -15.99
CA GLU A 265 -1.61 -0.48 -16.76
C GLU A 265 -0.60 0.62 -16.51
N ASP A 266 0.62 0.28 -16.11
CA ASP A 266 1.72 1.24 -16.02
C ASP A 266 2.87 0.86 -16.96
N GLU A 267 3.98 1.60 -16.91
CA GLU A 267 5.16 1.35 -17.75
C GLU A 267 5.78 -0.05 -17.58
N ASN A 268 5.42 -0.77 -16.50
CA ASN A 268 5.92 -2.10 -16.19
C ASN A 268 4.89 -3.21 -16.51
N GLY A 269 3.67 -2.89 -16.95
CA GLY A 269 2.69 -3.85 -17.45
C GLY A 269 1.26 -3.64 -16.93
N THR A 270 0.38 -4.57 -17.33
CA THR A 270 -1.05 -4.59 -16.99
C THR A 270 -1.33 -5.45 -15.74
N TYR A 271 -2.00 -4.86 -14.76
CA TYR A 271 -2.47 -5.50 -13.52
C TYR A 271 -3.96 -5.78 -13.64
N ILE A 272 -4.34 -7.05 -13.56
CA ILE A 272 -5.71 -7.53 -13.80
C ILE A 272 -6.13 -8.43 -12.62
N MET A 273 -7.42 -8.49 -12.30
CA MET A 273 -8.04 -9.47 -11.38
C MET A 273 -7.64 -9.35 -9.90
N ASN A 274 -7.33 -8.15 -9.41
CA ASN A 274 -7.07 -7.94 -7.98
C ASN A 274 -8.39 -7.65 -7.23
N SER A 275 -8.95 -8.67 -6.58
CA SER A 275 -10.32 -8.61 -6.04
C SER A 275 -10.42 -8.16 -4.59
N LYS A 276 -9.38 -8.30 -3.74
CA LYS A 276 -9.44 -7.98 -2.29
C LYS A 276 -8.10 -7.50 -1.73
N ASP A 277 -8.15 -6.72 -0.66
CA ASP A 277 -6.98 -6.23 0.07
C ASP A 277 -6.61 -7.18 1.23
N LEU A 278 -5.32 -7.28 1.56
CA LEU A 278 -4.84 -7.98 2.75
C LEU A 278 -5.17 -7.14 3.99
N ARG A 279 -5.68 -7.79 5.04
CA ARG A 279 -5.74 -7.27 6.40
C ARG A 279 -5.45 -8.44 7.35
N ALA A 280 -4.30 -8.40 7.99
CA ALA A 280 -3.83 -9.46 8.87
C ALA A 280 -3.56 -8.95 10.29
N ILE A 281 -4.30 -7.93 10.73
CA ILE A 281 -4.06 -7.29 12.02
C ILE A 281 -4.34 -8.23 13.20
N GLU A 282 -5.31 -9.11 13.05
CA GLU A 282 -5.63 -10.20 13.99
C GLU A 282 -4.48 -11.21 14.15
N HIS A 283 -3.59 -11.30 13.15
CA HIS A 283 -2.46 -12.25 13.14
C HIS A 283 -1.16 -11.64 13.66
N VAL A 284 -1.14 -10.34 14.00
CA VAL A 284 0.07 -9.63 14.47
C VAL A 284 0.67 -10.32 15.68
N GLN A 285 -0.14 -10.71 16.67
CA GLN A 285 0.36 -11.40 17.86
C GLN A 285 1.12 -12.68 17.48
N ARG A 286 0.54 -13.49 16.58
CA ARG A 286 1.16 -14.74 16.13
C ARG A 286 2.45 -14.49 15.35
N LEU A 287 2.51 -13.46 14.52
CA LEU A 287 3.72 -13.08 13.78
C LEU A 287 4.86 -12.62 14.73
N VAL A 288 4.52 -11.89 15.79
CA VAL A 288 5.46 -11.50 16.85
C VAL A 288 5.99 -12.71 17.61
N GLU A 289 5.12 -13.67 17.95
CA GLU A 289 5.51 -14.95 18.57
C GLU A 289 6.47 -15.73 17.69
N ILE A 290 6.17 -15.87 16.39
CA ILE A 290 7.04 -16.51 15.40
C ILE A 290 8.43 -15.85 15.42
N GLY A 291 8.50 -14.52 15.54
CA GLY A 291 9.75 -13.77 15.48
C GLY A 291 10.07 -13.27 14.09
N ILE A 292 9.04 -12.74 13.43
CA ILE A 292 9.20 -11.88 12.26
C ILE A 292 9.84 -10.56 12.70
N ASP A 293 10.78 -10.06 11.90
CA ASP A 293 11.58 -8.88 12.23
C ASP A 293 10.91 -7.58 11.75
N SER A 294 10.14 -7.66 10.65
CA SER A 294 9.45 -6.51 10.06
C SER A 294 8.04 -6.85 9.56
N LEU A 295 7.07 -6.00 9.90
CA LEU A 295 5.71 -6.04 9.36
C LEU A 295 5.54 -4.91 8.35
N LYS A 296 5.11 -5.26 7.14
CA LYS A 296 5.01 -4.33 6.02
C LYS A 296 3.58 -4.00 5.64
N ILE A 297 3.30 -2.71 5.50
CA ILE A 297 2.06 -2.21 4.90
C ILE A 297 2.31 -1.92 3.42
N GLU A 298 1.42 -2.37 2.53
CA GLU A 298 1.41 -2.00 1.12
C GLU A 298 0.40 -0.87 0.86
N GLY A 299 0.76 0.08 0.01
CA GLY A 299 -0.11 1.24 -0.26
C GLY A 299 0.61 2.47 -0.77
N ARG A 300 1.66 2.33 -1.60
CA ARG A 300 2.47 3.49 -2.07
C ARG A 300 1.66 4.58 -2.78
N THR A 301 0.52 4.22 -3.37
CA THR A 301 -0.37 5.16 -4.07
C THR A 301 -1.54 5.66 -3.21
N LYS A 302 -1.61 5.25 -1.93
CA LYS A 302 -2.74 5.58 -1.04
C LYS A 302 -2.55 6.94 -0.38
N SER A 303 -3.65 7.52 0.09
CA SER A 303 -3.66 8.83 0.74
C SER A 303 -2.85 8.85 2.04
N HIS A 304 -2.46 10.05 2.48
CA HIS A 304 -1.79 10.23 3.77
C HIS A 304 -2.70 9.83 4.94
N PHE A 305 -4.04 9.95 4.81
CA PHE A 305 -5.00 9.43 5.78
C PHE A 305 -4.90 7.91 5.92
N TYR A 306 -4.86 7.18 4.80
CA TYR A 306 -4.65 5.72 4.81
C TYR A 306 -3.33 5.35 5.49
N VAL A 307 -2.24 6.02 5.14
CA VAL A 307 -0.91 5.78 5.73
C VAL A 307 -0.90 6.05 7.23
N ALA A 308 -1.49 7.16 7.68
CA ALA A 308 -1.59 7.49 9.10
C ALA A 308 -2.39 6.45 9.88
N ARG A 309 -3.59 6.09 9.40
CA ARG A 309 -4.47 5.14 10.09
C ARG A 309 -3.90 3.73 10.14
N THR A 310 -3.34 3.24 9.03
CA THR A 310 -2.72 1.92 9.01
C THR A 310 -1.49 1.88 9.93
N ALA A 311 -0.61 2.89 9.87
CA ALA A 311 0.54 2.96 10.76
C ALA A 311 0.13 2.95 12.24
N GLN A 312 -0.82 3.81 12.63
CA GLN A 312 -1.32 3.91 14.00
C GLN A 312 -1.89 2.58 14.50
N THR A 313 -2.76 1.97 13.69
CA THR A 313 -3.52 0.78 14.09
C THR A 313 -2.59 -0.44 14.20
N TYR A 314 -1.69 -0.63 13.23
CA TYR A 314 -0.71 -1.72 13.31
C TYR A 314 0.32 -1.49 14.41
N ARG A 315 0.70 -0.23 14.69
CA ARG A 315 1.62 0.05 15.80
C ARG A 315 1.00 -0.29 17.15
N GLN A 316 -0.26 0.08 17.36
CA GLN A 316 -1.00 -0.35 18.54
C GLN A 316 -1.03 -1.89 18.68
N ALA A 317 -1.35 -2.61 17.60
CA ALA A 317 -1.40 -4.08 17.61
C ALA A 317 -0.03 -4.71 17.93
N ILE A 318 1.07 -4.14 17.42
CA ILE A 318 2.44 -4.60 17.70
C ILE A 318 2.81 -4.34 19.17
N ASP A 319 2.52 -3.14 19.68
CA ASP A 319 2.81 -2.78 21.06
C ASP A 319 1.98 -3.61 22.06
N ASP A 320 0.73 -3.93 21.72
CA ASP A 320 -0.11 -4.85 22.47
C ASP A 320 0.47 -6.26 22.50
N ALA A 321 0.84 -6.80 21.34
CA ALA A 321 1.45 -8.12 21.23
C ALA A 321 2.77 -8.24 22.01
N LEU A 322 3.65 -7.23 21.91
CA LEU A 322 4.92 -7.19 22.64
C LEU A 322 4.74 -7.06 24.15
N ALA A 323 3.66 -6.40 24.60
CA ALA A 323 3.31 -6.31 26.00
C ALA A 323 2.50 -7.50 26.53
N GLY A 324 2.17 -8.48 25.68
CA GLY A 324 1.34 -9.63 26.04
C GLY A 324 -0.12 -9.26 26.30
N ARG A 325 -0.60 -8.13 25.77
CA ARG A 325 -2.01 -7.73 25.83
C ARG A 325 -2.80 -8.49 24.76
N PRO A 326 -4.06 -8.88 25.04
CA PRO A 326 -4.90 -9.54 24.05
C PRO A 326 -5.21 -8.60 22.88
N PHE A 327 -5.46 -9.19 21.71
CA PHE A 327 -5.90 -8.45 20.53
C PHE A 327 -7.21 -7.68 20.81
N GLN A 328 -7.25 -6.43 20.37
CA GLN A 328 -8.42 -5.54 20.47
C GLN A 328 -9.24 -5.61 19.17
N PRO A 329 -10.45 -6.22 19.18
CA PRO A 329 -11.27 -6.40 17.97
C PRO A 329 -11.65 -5.08 17.28
N GLU A 330 -11.69 -3.98 18.03
CA GLU A 330 -12.01 -2.64 17.53
C GLU A 330 -11.04 -2.17 16.44
N LEU A 331 -9.80 -2.66 16.46
CA LEU A 331 -8.78 -2.37 15.44
C LEU A 331 -9.20 -2.86 14.04
N LEU A 332 -10.03 -3.91 13.95
CA LEU A 332 -10.59 -4.36 12.67
C LEU A 332 -11.52 -3.30 12.08
N GLY A 333 -12.41 -2.75 12.92
CA GLY A 333 -13.37 -1.72 12.52
C GLY A 333 -12.69 -0.44 12.01
N ILE A 334 -11.56 -0.05 12.63
CA ILE A 334 -10.77 1.10 12.17
C ILE A 334 -10.27 0.90 10.73
N LEU A 335 -9.76 -0.30 10.40
CA LEU A 335 -9.24 -0.60 9.07
C LEU A 335 -10.36 -0.79 8.04
N ASP A 336 -11.53 -1.28 8.47
CA ASP A 336 -12.72 -1.46 7.63
C ASP A 336 -13.29 -0.12 7.14
N ASN A 337 -13.05 0.97 7.86
CA ASN A 337 -13.41 2.34 7.44
C ASN A 337 -12.45 2.94 6.41
N LEU A 338 -11.31 2.29 6.12
CA LEU A 338 -10.40 2.73 5.07
C LEU A 338 -10.89 2.28 3.70
N ALA A 339 -10.63 3.10 2.68
CA ALA A 339 -10.81 2.77 1.28
C ALA A 339 -10.19 1.41 0.89
N ASN A 340 -11.05 0.39 0.77
CA ASN A 340 -10.66 -0.99 0.48
C ASN A 340 -11.63 -1.69 -0.49
N ARG A 341 -11.17 -2.78 -1.10
CA ARG A 341 -11.96 -3.61 -2.05
C ARG A 341 -12.59 -4.84 -1.40
N GLY A 342 -12.81 -4.79 -0.10
CA GLY A 342 -13.06 -5.94 0.76
C GLY A 342 -11.74 -6.53 1.24
N TYR A 343 -11.73 -7.01 2.50
CA TYR A 343 -10.53 -7.61 3.10
C TYR A 343 -10.55 -9.13 3.09
N THR A 344 -9.34 -9.68 3.16
CA THR A 344 -9.04 -11.07 3.46
C THR A 344 -7.76 -11.11 4.30
N ASP A 345 -7.60 -12.13 5.14
CA ASP A 345 -6.31 -12.40 5.80
C ASP A 345 -5.32 -13.13 4.86
N GLY A 346 -5.69 -13.29 3.59
CA GLY A 346 -4.84 -13.83 2.54
C GLY A 346 -4.64 -15.34 2.71
N PHE A 347 -3.39 -15.79 2.66
CA PHE A 347 -3.02 -17.20 2.80
C PHE A 347 -2.56 -17.56 4.21
N TYR A 348 -2.57 -16.60 5.15
CA TYR A 348 -2.18 -16.83 6.54
C TYR A 348 -3.03 -17.91 7.21
N GLN A 349 -4.29 -18.03 6.81
CA GLN A 349 -5.12 -19.19 7.10
C GLN A 349 -5.59 -19.85 5.78
N ARG A 350 -5.16 -21.09 5.54
CA ARG A 350 -5.48 -21.83 4.30
C ARG A 350 -6.91 -22.36 4.23
N HIS A 351 -7.57 -22.53 5.38
CA HIS A 351 -8.91 -23.09 5.47
C HIS A 351 -9.76 -22.24 6.41
N HIS A 352 -10.52 -21.31 5.83
CA HIS A 352 -11.67 -20.74 6.53
C HIS A 352 -12.80 -21.77 6.48
N THR A 353 -13.39 -22.13 7.61
CA THR A 353 -14.70 -22.78 7.58
C THR A 353 -15.66 -21.82 6.87
N HIS A 354 -16.41 -22.33 5.88
CA HIS A 354 -17.34 -21.55 5.05
C HIS A 354 -18.32 -20.67 5.87
N GLU A 355 -18.47 -20.92 7.17
CA GLU A 355 -19.29 -20.16 8.11
C GLU A 355 -18.74 -18.75 8.43
N HIS A 356 -17.45 -18.49 8.25
CA HIS A 356 -16.87 -17.15 8.44
C HIS A 356 -16.91 -16.25 7.18
N GLN A 357 -17.39 -16.77 6.03
CA GLN A 357 -17.58 -16.01 4.79
C GLN A 357 -18.88 -15.18 4.76
N ASN A 358 -19.56 -14.97 5.90
CA ASN A 358 -20.76 -14.13 6.00
C ASN A 358 -20.45 -12.64 6.29
N TYR A 359 -19.55 -12.04 5.50
CA TYR A 359 -19.38 -10.58 5.41
C TYR A 359 -19.33 -10.11 3.95
N LEU A 360 -20.08 -10.76 3.07
CA LEU A 360 -20.20 -10.42 1.66
C LEU A 360 -20.95 -9.10 1.46
N SER A 361 -20.18 -8.01 1.44
CA SER A 361 -20.42 -6.92 0.49
C SER A 361 -19.13 -6.63 -0.25
N GLY A 362 -19.16 -6.71 -1.58
CA GLY A 362 -18.03 -6.45 -2.49
C GLY A 362 -17.66 -4.97 -2.62
N TYR A 363 -17.95 -4.16 -1.61
CA TYR A 363 -17.61 -2.74 -1.50
C TYR A 363 -17.38 -2.41 -0.03
N SER A 364 -16.56 -1.39 0.24
CA SER A 364 -16.43 -0.80 1.58
C SER A 364 -17.83 -0.38 2.05
N LYS A 365 -18.47 -1.18 2.90
CA LYS A 365 -19.60 -0.71 3.70
C LYS A 365 -18.99 0.14 4.80
N SER A 366 -18.72 1.41 4.47
CA SER A 366 -18.37 2.42 5.48
C SER A 366 -19.59 2.54 6.40
N HIS A 367 -19.55 1.82 7.52
CA HIS A 367 -20.64 1.82 8.48
C HIS A 367 -20.32 2.65 9.71
N GLN A 368 -19.10 3.19 9.85
CA GLN A 368 -18.74 3.85 11.10
C GLN A 368 -18.02 5.18 10.95
N GLN A 369 -17.14 5.39 9.95
CA GLN A 369 -16.41 6.66 9.84
C GLN A 369 -16.15 7.13 8.39
N GLN A 370 -16.19 8.45 8.18
CA GLN A 370 -15.84 9.12 6.91
C GLN A 370 -14.75 10.16 7.12
N PHE A 371 -13.66 10.12 6.36
CA PHE A 371 -12.60 11.14 6.45
C PHE A 371 -13.11 12.53 6.02
N CYS A 372 -13.09 13.50 6.91
CA CYS A 372 -13.69 14.83 6.71
C CYS A 372 -12.68 15.91 6.35
N GLY A 373 -11.46 15.85 6.89
CA GLY A 373 -10.47 16.90 6.65
C GLY A 373 -9.21 16.74 7.46
N GLU A 374 -8.27 17.63 7.19
CA GLU A 374 -6.95 17.69 7.84
C GLU A 374 -6.75 19.04 8.51
N ILE A 375 -6.07 19.04 9.66
CA ILE A 375 -5.67 20.26 10.34
C ILE A 375 -4.44 20.82 9.63
N THR A 376 -4.56 22.05 9.10
CA THR A 376 -3.45 22.75 8.46
C THR A 376 -2.73 23.69 9.43
N ARG A 377 -3.45 24.20 10.43
CA ARG A 377 -2.91 25.07 11.47
C ARG A 377 -3.79 25.00 12.73
N TYR A 378 -3.16 25.13 13.89
CA TYR A 378 -3.84 25.34 15.17
C TYR A 378 -3.36 26.63 15.80
N ASP A 379 -4.29 27.44 16.31
CA ASP A 379 -4.01 28.66 17.05
C ASP A 379 -4.29 28.44 18.54
N THR A 380 -3.23 28.39 19.34
CA THR A 380 -3.30 28.16 20.78
C THR A 380 -3.91 29.33 21.55
N GLU A 381 -3.92 30.55 21.01
CA GLU A 381 -4.51 31.71 21.69
C GLU A 381 -6.04 31.72 21.56
N THR A 382 -6.55 31.31 20.39
CA THR A 382 -7.98 31.31 20.10
C THR A 382 -8.65 29.94 20.27
N GLY A 383 -7.87 28.87 20.32
CA GLY A 383 -8.35 27.48 20.36
C GLY A 383 -8.96 27.02 19.02
N LEU A 384 -8.76 27.77 17.93
CA LEU A 384 -9.30 27.47 16.61
C LEU A 384 -8.28 26.74 15.74
N ALA A 385 -8.76 25.70 15.06
CA ALA A 385 -7.99 24.96 14.07
C ALA A 385 -8.48 25.28 12.66
N ASP A 386 -7.55 25.60 11.76
CA ASP A 386 -7.80 25.68 10.32
C ASP A 386 -7.86 24.26 9.74
N ILE A 387 -8.98 23.93 9.10
CA ILE A 387 -9.28 22.61 8.54
C ILE A 387 -9.38 22.72 7.02
N SER A 388 -8.57 21.94 6.29
CA SER A 388 -8.78 21.71 4.86
C SER A 388 -9.78 20.57 4.70
N VAL A 389 -10.97 20.92 4.23
CA VAL A 389 -12.12 20.01 4.14
C VAL A 389 -11.99 19.13 2.90
N LYS A 390 -12.28 17.84 3.07
CA LYS A 390 -12.33 16.81 2.02
C LYS A 390 -13.74 16.31 1.80
N ASN A 391 -14.45 16.00 2.89
CA ASN A 391 -15.84 15.57 2.85
C ASN A 391 -16.72 16.39 3.78
N LYS A 392 -18.02 16.31 3.52
CA LYS A 392 -19.02 17.09 4.23
C LYS A 392 -19.08 16.74 5.72
N PHE A 393 -19.21 17.78 6.56
CA PHE A 393 -19.62 17.69 7.95
C PHE A 393 -20.35 18.97 8.38
N ALA A 394 -21.18 18.89 9.41
CA ALA A 394 -22.05 19.98 9.87
C ALA A 394 -21.93 20.22 11.38
N LEU A 395 -22.47 21.35 11.84
CA LEU A 395 -22.62 21.59 13.27
C LEU A 395 -23.46 20.48 13.92
N GLY A 396 -23.03 20.02 15.08
CA GLY A 396 -23.62 18.90 15.81
C GLY A 396 -23.10 17.52 15.40
N ASP A 397 -22.35 17.39 14.29
CA ASP A 397 -21.71 16.12 13.94
C ASP A 397 -20.66 15.74 15.00
N LYS A 398 -20.58 14.44 15.31
CA LYS A 398 -19.49 13.87 16.11
C LYS A 398 -18.33 13.51 15.19
N LEU A 399 -17.14 14.04 15.48
CA LEU A 399 -15.91 13.73 14.75
C LEU A 399 -14.91 13.03 15.67
N GLU A 400 -14.21 12.03 15.14
CA GLU A 400 -12.96 11.52 15.68
C GLU A 400 -11.81 12.44 15.24
N LEU A 401 -11.19 13.12 16.20
CA LEU A 401 -9.92 13.81 16.06
C LEU A 401 -8.79 12.79 16.23
N ILE A 402 -8.14 12.46 15.11
CA ILE A 402 -7.11 11.44 14.99
C ILE A 402 -5.75 12.14 15.07
N LEU A 403 -4.98 11.84 16.12
CA LEU A 403 -3.68 12.45 16.39
C LEU A 403 -2.59 11.39 16.56
N PRO A 404 -1.32 11.74 16.31
CA PRO A 404 -0.15 10.89 16.60
C PRO A 404 -0.13 10.28 18.00
N HIS A 405 -0.63 11.02 19.00
CA HIS A 405 -0.58 10.66 20.42
C HIS A 405 -1.90 10.11 20.98
N GLY A 406 -2.87 9.81 20.11
CA GLY A 406 -4.14 9.19 20.48
C GLY A 406 -5.35 9.97 19.98
N ASN A 407 -6.44 9.23 19.76
CA ASN A 407 -7.65 9.79 19.17
C ASN A 407 -8.58 10.37 20.24
N ARG A 408 -9.41 11.33 19.86
CA ARG A 408 -10.41 11.96 20.74
C ARG A 408 -11.71 12.20 19.99
N ASP A 409 -12.83 12.03 20.67
CA ASP A 409 -14.11 12.46 20.11
C ASP A 409 -14.35 13.93 20.39
N ILE A 410 -14.80 14.65 19.37
CA ILE A 410 -15.23 16.04 19.44
C ILE A 410 -16.62 16.18 18.83
N THR A 411 -17.35 17.23 19.21
CA THR A 411 -18.60 17.62 18.57
C THR A 411 -18.39 18.98 17.92
N VAL A 412 -18.84 19.17 16.69
CA VAL A 412 -18.69 20.45 15.98
C VAL A 412 -19.71 21.44 16.52
N GLU A 413 -19.33 22.20 17.55
CA GLU A 413 -20.22 23.18 18.18
C GLU A 413 -20.27 24.51 17.42
N ASN A 414 -19.14 24.91 16.83
CA ASN A 414 -19.01 26.15 16.09
C ASN A 414 -18.11 25.94 14.88
N MET A 415 -18.40 26.65 13.79
CA MET A 415 -17.65 26.59 12.56
C MET A 415 -17.75 27.92 11.85
N VAL A 416 -16.60 28.42 11.37
CA VAL A 416 -16.53 29.64 10.56
C VAL A 416 -15.76 29.37 9.28
N ASP A 417 -16.05 30.13 8.22
CA ASP A 417 -15.28 30.09 6.99
C ASP A 417 -13.91 30.78 7.15
N LYS A 418 -13.09 30.75 6.10
CA LYS A 418 -11.80 31.46 6.07
C LYS A 418 -11.88 32.98 6.24
N TYR A 419 -13.08 33.56 6.12
CA TYR A 419 -13.36 35.00 6.32
C TYR A 419 -13.96 35.30 7.69
N GLY A 420 -14.12 34.30 8.56
CA GLY A 420 -14.71 34.43 9.89
C GLY A 420 -16.24 34.50 9.92
N GLN A 421 -16.92 34.18 8.82
CA GLN A 421 -18.38 34.12 8.80
C GLN A 421 -18.88 32.77 9.34
N PRO A 422 -19.91 32.74 10.21
CA PRO A 422 -20.47 31.51 10.72
C PRO A 422 -20.98 30.59 9.61
N MET A 423 -20.70 29.29 9.73
CA MET A 423 -21.13 28.25 8.82
C MET A 423 -21.89 27.16 9.57
N GLN A 424 -22.95 26.64 8.94
CA GLN A 424 -23.70 25.49 9.47
C GLN A 424 -23.15 24.15 8.95
N GLU A 425 -22.51 24.19 7.77
CA GLU A 425 -22.07 23.01 7.05
C GLU A 425 -20.82 23.35 6.22
N ALA A 426 -19.83 22.46 6.22
CA ALA A 426 -18.76 22.44 5.24
C ALA A 426 -19.13 21.43 4.14
N SER A 427 -19.29 21.86 2.90
CA SER A 427 -19.89 21.02 1.85
C SER A 427 -18.93 20.03 1.17
N GLY A 428 -17.66 19.97 1.58
CA GLY A 428 -16.66 19.03 1.05
C GLY A 428 -15.40 19.68 0.47
N GLY A 429 -14.74 18.97 -0.44
CA GLY A 429 -13.48 19.35 -1.05
C GLY A 429 -13.42 20.81 -1.55
N GLY A 430 -12.37 21.53 -1.14
CA GLY A 430 -12.11 22.91 -1.55
C GLY A 430 -12.54 23.98 -0.54
N TYR A 431 -13.23 23.59 0.55
CA TYR A 431 -13.50 24.47 1.68
C TYR A 431 -12.34 24.49 2.67
N GLU A 432 -12.09 25.68 3.22
CA GLU A 432 -11.25 25.90 4.38
C GLU A 432 -12.13 26.50 5.48
N VAL A 433 -12.20 25.81 6.62
CA VAL A 433 -13.06 26.21 7.74
C VAL A 433 -12.24 26.25 9.02
N LYS A 434 -12.71 26.98 10.03
CA LYS A 434 -12.16 26.94 11.38
C LYS A 434 -13.15 26.37 12.36
N ILE A 435 -12.70 25.44 13.19
CA ILE A 435 -13.49 24.86 14.28
C ILE A 435 -12.71 24.93 15.59
N PRO A 436 -13.39 25.05 16.76
CA PRO A 436 -12.72 24.97 18.05
C PRO A 436 -12.25 23.54 18.30
N LEU A 437 -11.00 23.38 18.72
CA LEU A 437 -10.42 22.10 19.11
C LEU A 437 -9.86 22.16 20.55
N PRO A 438 -9.80 21.03 21.26
CA PRO A 438 -9.16 20.97 22.57
C PRO A 438 -7.70 21.42 22.51
N ASP A 439 -7.19 21.94 23.63
CA ASP A 439 -5.78 22.34 23.77
C ASP A 439 -4.87 21.10 23.78
N VAL A 440 -4.49 20.66 22.58
CA VAL A 440 -3.58 19.54 22.31
C VAL A 440 -2.71 19.82 21.10
N ASP A 441 -1.60 19.11 21.01
CA ASP A 441 -0.79 19.12 19.78
C ASP A 441 -1.59 18.53 18.62
N CYS A 442 -2.01 19.42 17.72
CA CYS A 442 -2.79 19.11 16.54
C CYS A 442 -1.91 18.87 15.30
N GLN A 443 -0.58 18.82 15.45
CA GLN A 443 0.30 18.54 14.34
C GLN A 443 -0.03 17.18 13.71
N TYR A 444 -0.20 17.16 12.38
CA TYR A 444 -0.69 15.98 11.63
C TYR A 444 -2.10 15.51 11.99
N GLY A 445 -2.92 16.35 12.62
CA GLY A 445 -4.27 15.98 13.00
C GLY A 445 -5.21 15.78 11.82
N LEU A 446 -6.01 14.73 11.90
CA LEU A 446 -6.98 14.32 10.88
C LEU A 446 -8.36 14.22 11.53
N LEU A 447 -9.42 14.52 10.77
CA LEU A 447 -10.80 14.45 11.23
C LEU A 447 -11.56 13.40 10.45
N ALA A 448 -12.27 12.53 11.16
CA ALA A 448 -13.22 11.59 10.57
C ALA A 448 -14.58 11.72 11.27
N ARG A 449 -15.69 11.78 10.53
CA ARG A 449 -17.03 11.85 11.10
C ARG A 449 -17.60 10.46 11.36
N TYR A 450 -18.27 10.27 12.49
CA TYR A 450 -19.07 9.08 12.75
C TYR A 450 -20.41 9.12 12.00
N TYR A 451 -20.87 7.98 11.46
CA TYR A 451 -22.19 7.88 10.81
C TYR A 451 -23.35 7.84 11.80
#